data_AF-A0A418HPC1-F1
#
_entry.id   AF-A0A418HPC1-F1
#
_cell.length_a   1.000
_cell.length_b   1.000
_cell.length_c   1.000
_cell.angle_alpha   90.00
_cell.angle_beta   90.00
_cell.angle_gamma   90.00
#
_symmetry.space_group_name_H-M   'P 1'
#
loop_
_entity.id
_entity.type
_entity.pdbx_description
1 polymer ?
#
loop_
_entity_poly.entity_id
_entity_poly.type
_entity_poly.pdbx_seq_one_letter_code
_entity_poly.pdbx_strand_id
1 'polypeptide(L)'
;MKKEFDLYTKEDIKVINVKRINVHSFSMKGYEGTPYANLFKRVSHDELKQYKERLSLVTYEENSRRKERKRQLNETVMELLVKANFNINVHTGSLHEDERNEALGKHQLKKVVELLTDGKELTDKVAK
;
A
#
# COMPACT_ATOMS: atom_id res chain seq x y z
N MET A 1 26.44 -11.24 1.77
CA MET A 1 25.09 -11.50 2.35
C MET A 1 24.98 -10.80 3.69
N LYS A 2 23.91 -10.02 3.93
CA LYS A 2 23.62 -9.46 5.25
C LYS A 2 23.48 -10.62 6.24
N LYS A 3 24.32 -10.64 7.29
CA LYS A 3 24.30 -11.69 8.33
C LYS A 3 23.10 -11.53 9.26
N GLU A 4 22.51 -10.34 9.30
CA GLU A 4 21.41 -9.97 10.18
C GLU A 4 20.41 -9.09 9.42
N PHE A 5 19.13 -9.24 9.75
CA PHE A 5 18.05 -8.41 9.24
C PHE A 5 16.91 -8.32 10.25
N ASP A 6 16.11 -7.27 10.15
CA ASP A 6 14.98 -7.05 11.04
C ASP A 6 13.66 -7.45 10.37
N LEU A 7 12.74 -7.93 11.20
CA LEU A 7 11.33 -8.11 10.87
C LEU A 7 10.50 -7.01 11.53
N TYR A 8 9.50 -6.57 10.78
CA TYR A 8 8.61 -5.47 11.09
C TYR A 8 7.18 -5.96 11.08
N THR A 9 6.31 -5.27 11.80
CA THR A 9 4.87 -5.39 11.61
C THR A 9 4.46 -4.72 10.29
N LYS A 10 3.22 -4.97 9.85
CA LYS A 10 2.62 -4.28 8.69
C LYS A 10 2.50 -2.76 8.87
N GLU A 11 2.58 -2.28 10.11
CA GLU A 11 2.57 -0.87 10.50
C GLU A 11 3.98 -0.26 10.56
N ASP A 12 4.99 -1.00 10.09
CA ASP A 12 6.39 -0.57 10.06
C ASP A 12 7.06 -0.44 11.43
N ILE A 13 6.52 -1.13 12.44
CA ILE A 13 7.12 -1.21 13.77
C ILE A 13 8.14 -2.34 13.77
N LYS A 14 9.39 -2.03 14.13
CA LYS A 14 10.46 -3.01 14.25
C LYS A 14 10.23 -3.89 15.49
N VAL A 15 10.22 -5.21 15.32
CA VAL A 15 9.82 -6.12 16.41
C VAL A 15 10.76 -7.29 16.66
N ILE A 16 11.44 -7.81 15.63
CA ILE A 16 12.34 -8.96 15.79
C ILE A 16 13.61 -8.75 14.98
N ASN A 17 14.76 -9.02 15.59
CA ASN A 17 16.03 -9.16 14.90
C ASN A 17 16.26 -10.64 14.53
N VAL A 18 16.65 -10.89 13.29
CA VAL A 18 16.94 -12.22 12.76
C VAL A 18 18.41 -12.28 12.33
N LYS A 19 19.18 -13.15 12.98
CA LYS A 19 20.59 -13.38 12.70
C LYS A 19 20.80 -14.73 12.05
N ARG A 20 21.42 -14.77 10.88
CA ARG A 20 21.80 -16.02 10.22
C ARG A 20 22.97 -16.64 10.98
N ILE A 21 22.78 -17.86 11.47
CA ILE A 21 23.86 -18.62 12.14
C ILE A 21 24.62 -19.44 11.09
N ASN A 22 23.91 -20.11 10.18
CA ASN A 22 24.49 -20.87 9.07
C ASN A 22 23.54 -20.89 7.86
N VAL A 23 23.81 -21.73 6.87
CA VAL A 23 23.00 -21.77 5.65
C VAL A 23 21.54 -22.14 5.92
N HIS A 24 21.29 -22.97 6.94
CA HIS A 24 20.01 -23.61 7.22
C HIS A 24 19.29 -23.07 8.47
N SER A 25 19.95 -22.27 9.31
CA SER A 25 19.43 -21.85 10.61
C SER A 25 19.66 -20.38 10.92
N PHE A 26 18.68 -19.83 11.62
CA PHE A 26 18.59 -18.43 12.04
C PHE A 26 18.32 -18.37 13.55
N SER A 27 18.85 -17.34 14.20
CA SER A 27 18.46 -16.91 15.54
C SER A 27 17.46 -15.78 15.40
N MET A 28 16.34 -15.86 16.11
CA MET A 28 15.37 -14.79 16.23
C MET A 28 15.41 -14.26 17.67
N LYS A 29 15.55 -12.94 17.81
CA LYS A 29 15.48 -12.24 19.08
C LYS A 29 14.51 -11.08 18.96
N GLY A 30 13.48 -11.03 19.79
CA GLY A 30 12.58 -9.88 19.84
C GLY A 30 13.24 -8.65 20.44
N TYR A 31 12.78 -7.47 20.03
CA TYR A 31 13.20 -6.21 20.64
C TYR A 31 12.46 -5.98 21.96
N GLU A 32 13.18 -5.44 22.94
CA GLU A 32 12.61 -5.03 24.22
C GLU A 32 11.51 -3.98 24.02
N GLY A 33 10.47 -4.02 24.86
CA GLY A 33 9.30 -3.14 24.72
C GLY A 33 8.33 -3.50 23.61
N THR A 34 8.54 -4.61 22.89
CA THR A 34 7.61 -5.12 21.88
C THR A 34 6.85 -6.35 22.42
N PRO A 35 5.69 -6.72 21.83
CA PRO A 35 4.98 -7.96 22.20
C PRO A 35 5.84 -9.23 22.03
N TYR A 36 6.96 -9.12 21.31
CA TYR A 36 7.88 -10.22 21.05
C TYR A 36 9.15 -10.15 21.89
N ALA A 37 9.26 -9.25 22.87
CA ALA A 37 10.49 -9.07 23.66
C ALA A 37 11.05 -10.36 24.26
N ASN A 38 10.17 -11.28 24.69
CA ASN A 38 10.55 -12.57 25.26
C ASN A 38 10.85 -13.65 24.21
N LEU A 39 10.76 -13.34 22.92
CA LEU A 39 11.04 -14.27 21.85
C LEU A 39 12.56 -14.40 21.68
N PHE A 40 13.08 -15.55 22.08
CA PHE A 40 14.44 -15.98 21.76
C PHE A 40 14.40 -17.43 21.26
N LYS A 41 14.60 -17.63 19.96
CA LYS A 41 14.50 -18.96 19.36
C LYS A 41 15.45 -19.14 18.18
N ARG A 42 16.02 -20.34 18.09
CA ARG A 42 16.70 -20.80 16.87
C ARG A 42 15.70 -21.51 15.98
N VAL A 43 15.65 -21.13 14.72
CA VAL A 43 14.70 -21.65 13.72
C VAL A 43 15.41 -22.05 12.44
N SER A 44 14.85 -23.01 11.71
CA SER A 44 15.26 -23.33 10.35
C SER A 44 14.76 -22.28 9.35
N HIS A 45 15.19 -22.40 8.09
CA HIS A 45 14.67 -21.54 7.01
C HIS A 45 13.15 -21.68 6.82
N ASP A 46 12.63 -22.92 6.83
CA ASP A 46 11.21 -23.19 6.63
C ASP A 46 10.37 -22.71 7.81
N GLU A 47 10.86 -22.93 9.03
CA GLU A 47 10.22 -22.42 10.24
C GLU A 47 10.17 -20.89 10.22
N LEU A 48 11.25 -20.22 9.84
CA LEU A 48 11.27 -18.76 9.73
C LEU A 48 10.17 -18.24 8.80
N LYS A 49 9.95 -18.92 7.66
CA LYS A 49 8.87 -18.57 6.73
C LYS A 49 7.49 -18.71 7.39
N GLN A 50 7.24 -19.83 8.07
CA GLN A 50 5.98 -20.06 8.80
C GLN A 50 5.78 -19.03 9.92
N TYR A 51 6.84 -18.65 10.64
CA TYR A 51 6.78 -17.61 11.68
C TYR A 51 6.40 -16.25 11.10
N LYS A 52 7.00 -15.85 9.97
CA LYS A 52 6.64 -14.61 9.26
C LYS A 52 5.16 -14.60 8.90
N GLU A 53 4.65 -15.70 8.32
CA GLU A 53 3.25 -15.80 7.91
C GLU A 53 2.30 -15.77 9.11
N ARG A 54 2.54 -16.60 10.13
CA ARG A 54 1.68 -16.72 11.31
C ARG A 54 1.62 -15.42 12.12
N LEU A 55 2.74 -14.72 12.25
CA LEU A 55 2.82 -13.47 13.01
C LEU A 55 2.58 -12.22 12.15
N SER A 56 2.24 -12.38 10.86
CA SER A 56 2.07 -11.27 9.91
C SER A 56 3.27 -10.32 9.86
N LEU A 57 4.49 -10.87 9.96
CA LEU A 57 5.73 -10.11 9.97
C LEU A 57 6.36 -10.05 8.58
N VAL A 58 6.97 -8.92 8.29
CA VAL A 58 7.51 -8.58 6.97
C VAL A 58 8.88 -7.94 7.10
N THR A 59 9.66 -7.98 6.03
CA THR A 59 10.93 -7.24 5.96
C THR A 59 10.67 -5.78 5.63
N TYR A 60 11.68 -4.94 5.89
CA TYR A 60 11.65 -3.52 5.50
C TYR A 60 11.38 -3.32 4.00
N GLU A 61 11.99 -4.15 3.15
CA GLU A 61 11.80 -4.10 1.69
C GLU A 61 10.35 -4.43 1.28
N GLU A 62 9.73 -5.41 1.94
CA GLU A 62 8.34 -5.79 1.71
C GLU A 62 7.38 -4.63 2.08
N ASN A 63 7.61 -3.97 3.23
CA ASN A 63 6.85 -2.79 3.64
C ASN A 63 7.04 -1.62 2.68
N SER A 64 8.28 -1.37 2.25
CA SER A 64 8.61 -0.27 1.33
C SER A 64 7.90 -0.44 -0.01
N ARG A 65 7.95 -1.63 -0.61
CA ARG A 65 7.22 -1.97 -1.85
C ARG A 65 5.70 -1.85 -1.69
N ARG A 66 5.16 -2.09 -0.50
CA ARG A 66 3.72 -1.97 -0.23
C ARG A 66 3.30 -0.50 -0.15
N LYS A 67 4.10 0.33 0.53
CA LYS A 67 3.89 1.79 0.58
C LYS A 67 4.01 2.43 -0.79
N GLU A 68 5.02 2.04 -1.58
CA GLU A 68 5.23 2.52 -2.93
C GLU A 68 4.07 2.18 -3.87
N ARG A 69 3.61 0.92 -3.87
CA ARG A 69 2.41 0.53 -4.64
C ARG A 69 1.17 1.33 -4.25
N LYS A 70 0.98 1.59 -2.96
CA LYS A 70 -0.14 2.42 -2.47
C LYS A 70 -0.01 3.87 -2.94
N ARG A 71 1.21 4.43 -2.96
CA ARG A 71 1.47 5.78 -3.49
C ARG A 71 1.19 5.86 -5.00
N GLN A 72 1.71 4.91 -5.78
CA GLN A 72 1.46 4.84 -7.23
C GLN A 72 -0.03 4.77 -7.57
N LEU A 73 -0.79 3.96 -6.82
CA LEU A 73 -2.24 3.87 -6.98
C LEU A 73 -2.91 5.22 -6.71
N ASN A 74 -2.53 5.91 -5.61
CA ASN A 74 -3.07 7.23 -5.27
C ASN A 74 -2.72 8.30 -6.33
N GLU A 75 -1.50 8.27 -6.87
CA GLU A 75 -1.06 9.17 -7.94
C GLU A 75 -1.87 8.93 -9.23
N THR A 76 -2.06 7.67 -9.62
CA THR A 76 -2.87 7.30 -10.80
C THR A 76 -4.32 7.78 -10.65
N VAL A 77 -4.89 7.63 -9.45
CA VAL A 77 -6.24 8.13 -9.14
C VAL A 77 -6.31 9.66 -9.26
N MET A 78 -5.33 10.38 -8.72
CA MET A 78 -5.26 11.85 -8.85
C MET A 78 -5.10 12.29 -10.32
N GLU A 79 -4.27 11.60 -11.10
CA GLU A 79 -4.14 11.88 -12.54
C GLU A 79 -5.45 11.65 -13.30
N LEU A 80 -6.18 10.59 -12.99
CA LEU A 80 -7.49 10.32 -13.59
C LEU A 80 -8.52 11.40 -13.22
N LEU A 81 -8.54 11.85 -11.97
CA LEU A 81 -9.39 12.96 -11.51
C LEU A 81 -9.05 14.28 -12.22
N VAL A 82 -7.76 14.59 -12.37
CA VAL A 82 -7.29 15.79 -13.08
C VAL A 82 -7.65 15.73 -14.57
N LYS A 83 -7.45 14.59 -15.23
CA LYS A 83 -7.83 14.38 -16.64
C LYS A 83 -9.34 14.49 -16.85
N ALA A 84 -10.14 13.90 -15.95
CA ALA A 84 -11.59 14.04 -15.99
C ALA A 84 -12.01 15.51 -15.84
N ASN A 85 -11.39 16.27 -14.95
CA ASN A 85 -11.69 17.70 -14.77
C ASN A 85 -11.28 18.53 -16.01
N PHE A 86 -10.12 18.25 -16.60
CA PHE A 86 -9.64 18.95 -17.80
C PHE A 86 -10.53 18.74 -19.03
N ASN A 87 -11.04 17.51 -19.24
CA ASN A 87 -11.90 17.21 -20.39
C ASN A 87 -13.28 17.87 -20.32
N ILE A 88 -13.66 18.44 -19.18
CA ILE A 88 -14.99 19.00 -18.96
C ILE A 88 -14.98 20.53 -19.05
N ASN A 89 -13.84 21.18 -18.82
CA ASN A 89 -13.65 22.62 -19.03
C ASN A 89 -13.30 22.97 -20.50
N VAL A 90 -14.00 22.37 -21.46
CA VAL A 90 -13.90 22.78 -22.87
C VAL A 90 -14.91 23.91 -23.08
N HIS A 91 -14.41 25.14 -23.24
CA HIS A 91 -15.24 26.30 -23.55
C HIS A 91 -15.86 26.15 -24.94
N THR A 92 -17.19 26.06 -25.01
CA THR A 92 -17.91 25.99 -26.29
C THR A 92 -18.25 27.37 -26.84
N GLY A 93 -18.01 28.43 -26.06
CA GLY A 93 -18.33 29.82 -26.41
C GLY A 93 -19.78 30.21 -26.09
N SER A 94 -20.58 29.29 -25.54
CA SER A 94 -21.93 29.52 -25.04
C SER A 94 -21.94 29.44 -23.51
N LEU A 95 -22.29 30.54 -22.83
CA LEU A 95 -22.31 30.61 -21.37
C LEU A 95 -23.19 29.51 -20.73
N HIS A 96 -24.29 29.16 -21.39
CA HIS A 96 -25.22 28.16 -20.90
C HIS A 96 -24.70 26.71 -21.05
N GLU A 97 -23.94 26.45 -22.12
CA GLU A 97 -23.30 25.14 -22.31
C GLU A 97 -22.09 24.97 -21.40
N ASP A 98 -21.31 26.04 -21.20
CA ASP A 98 -20.18 26.07 -20.30
C ASP A 98 -20.62 25.82 -18.83
N GLU A 99 -21.71 26.45 -18.36
CA GLU A 99 -22.28 26.19 -17.03
C GLU A 99 -22.75 24.73 -16.87
N ARG A 100 -23.34 24.16 -17.92
CA ARG A 100 -23.84 22.78 -17.91
C ARG A 100 -22.71 21.77 -17.91
N ASN A 101 -21.65 22.03 -18.67
CA ASN A 101 -20.43 21.24 -18.68
C ASN A 101 -19.73 21.31 -17.32
N GLU A 102 -19.58 22.50 -16.75
CA GLU A 102 -18.99 22.67 -15.41
C GLU A 102 -19.76 21.91 -14.33
N ALA A 103 -21.10 21.95 -14.36
CA ALA A 103 -21.96 21.20 -13.45
C ALA A 103 -21.82 19.67 -13.63
N LEU A 104 -21.73 19.19 -14.87
CA LEU A 104 -21.44 17.79 -15.20
C LEU A 104 -20.08 17.37 -14.65
N GLY A 105 -19.06 18.23 -14.74
CA GLY A 105 -17.71 17.97 -14.24
C GLY A 105 -17.64 17.86 -12.73
N LYS A 106 -18.28 18.80 -12.03
CA LYS A 106 -18.42 18.74 -10.57
C LYS A 106 -19.14 17.47 -10.12
N HIS A 107 -20.19 17.06 -10.83
CA HIS A 107 -20.93 15.84 -10.52
C HIS A 107 -20.10 14.57 -10.76
N GLN A 108 -19.38 14.48 -11.88
CA GLN A 108 -18.50 13.35 -12.18
C GLN A 108 -17.36 13.24 -11.17
N LEU A 109 -16.69 14.36 -10.84
CA LEU A 109 -15.68 14.42 -9.79
C LEU A 109 -16.21 13.95 -8.44
N LYS A 110 -17.39 14.44 -8.02
CA LYS A 110 -18.03 14.01 -6.78
C LYS A 110 -18.25 12.50 -6.74
N LYS A 111 -18.76 11.92 -7.83
CA LYS A 111 -19.02 10.48 -7.93
C LYS A 111 -17.73 9.64 -7.90
N VAL A 112 -16.65 10.13 -8.51
CA VAL A 112 -15.34 9.47 -8.44
C VAL A 112 -14.77 9.54 -7.02
N VAL A 113 -14.86 10.70 -6.36
CA VAL A 113 -14.44 10.85 -4.95
C VAL A 113 -15.21 9.90 -4.05
N GLU A 114 -16.54 9.82 -4.19
CA GLU A 114 -17.40 8.89 -3.43
C GLU A 114 -16.96 7.43 -3.62
N LEU A 115 -16.74 6.99 -4.87
CA LEU A 115 -16.26 5.63 -5.18
C LEU A 115 -14.90 5.32 -4.54
N LEU A 116 -14.00 6.31 -4.50
CA LEU A 116 -12.68 6.18 -3.90
C LEU A 116 -12.72 6.15 -2.37
N THR A 117 -13.57 6.97 -1.73
CA THR A 117 -13.76 6.94 -0.27
C THR A 117 -14.39 5.64 0.23
N ASP A 118 -15.26 5.02 -0.58
CA ASP A 118 -15.86 3.72 -0.28
C ASP A 118 -14.93 2.53 -0.58
N GLY A 119 -13.71 2.79 -1.07
CA GLY A 119 -12.70 1.76 -1.36
C GLY A 119 -13.04 0.90 -2.59
N LYS A 120 -13.94 1.35 -3.48
CA LYS A 120 -14.21 0.66 -4.74
C LYS A 120 -13.11 0.97 -5.75
N GLU A 121 -12.49 -0.07 -6.30
CA GLU A 121 -11.53 0.08 -7.39
C GLU A 121 -12.21 0.66 -8.64
N LEU A 122 -11.70 1.79 -9.12
CA LEU A 122 -12.02 2.31 -10.46
C LEU A 122 -11.36 1.37 -11.47
N THR A 123 -12.14 0.41 -11.98
CA THR A 123 -11.67 -0.50 -13.03
C THR A 123 -12.21 -0.01 -14.38
N ASP A 124 -11.34 0.06 -15.39
CA ASP A 124 -11.64 0.44 -16.77
C ASP A 124 -12.56 -0.55 -17.52
N LYS A 125 -13.22 -1.48 -16.81
CA LYS A 125 -14.15 -2.42 -17.43
C LYS A 125 -15.47 -1.72 -17.70
N VAL A 126 -15.53 -1.05 -18.85
CA VAL A 126 -16.80 -0.76 -19.52
C VAL A 126 -17.43 -2.11 -19.83
N ALA A 127 -18.50 -2.45 -19.11
CA ALA A 127 -19.32 -3.61 -19.44
C ALA A 127 -19.80 -3.44 -20.89
N LYS A 128 -19.43 -4.39 -21.74
CA LYS A 128 -19.94 -4.50 -23.11
C LYS A 128 -21.43 -4.82 -23.11
#